data_AF-A0A1F5MJN3-F1
#
_entry.id   AF-A0A1F5MJN3-F1
#
_cell.length_a   1.000
_cell.length_b   1.000
_cell.length_c   1.000
_cell.angle_alpha   90.00
_cell.angle_beta   90.00
_cell.angle_gamma   90.00
#
_symmetry.space_group_name_H-M   'P 1'
#
loop_
_entity.id
_entity.type
_entity.pdbx_description
1 polymer ?
#
loop_
_entity_poly.entity_id
_entity_poly.type
_entity_poly.pdbx_seq_one_letter_code
_entity_poly.pdbx_strand_id
1 'polypeptide(L)'
;MPKGKRVSKFDRARRKAKMYYFSYWSGHEKPTPAFKQKILVTRSGWDHLINPPHKRTKVEQMERFAILPLARKMLETAQTFQEHRKDKIGHYFAFSGYIGGRKIKVVVRSKNFEGQKYFYSLMVLW
;
A
#
# COMPACT_ATOMS: atom_id res chain seq x y z
N MET A 1 0.73 -1.14 -41.78
CA MET A 1 0.06 -1.00 -40.46
C MET A 1 1.07 -1.34 -39.36
N PRO A 2 1.37 -0.44 -38.40
CA PRO A 2 2.32 -0.74 -37.34
C PRO A 2 1.70 -1.76 -36.38
N LYS A 3 2.37 -2.91 -36.18
CA LYS A 3 2.00 -3.93 -35.20
C LYS A 3 2.01 -3.28 -33.81
N GLY A 4 0.83 -3.11 -33.20
CA GLY A 4 0.70 -2.49 -31.89
C GLY A 4 1.62 -3.16 -30.86
N LYS A 5 2.45 -2.38 -30.18
CA LYS A 5 3.39 -2.87 -29.16
C LYS A 5 2.63 -3.69 -28.11
N ARG A 6 2.95 -4.99 -28.00
CA ARG A 6 2.32 -5.89 -27.02
C ARG A 6 2.68 -5.40 -25.60
N VAL A 7 1.69 -4.89 -24.87
CA VAL A 7 1.88 -4.39 -23.50
C VAL A 7 2.38 -5.53 -22.60
N SER A 8 3.47 -5.31 -21.87
CA SER A 8 4.08 -6.36 -21.04
C SER A 8 3.14 -6.79 -19.90
N LYS A 9 3.32 -8.01 -19.37
CA LYS A 9 2.56 -8.51 -18.20
C LYS A 9 2.70 -7.54 -17.01
N PHE A 10 3.89 -7.00 -16.82
CA PHE A 10 4.19 -6.02 -15.78
C PHE A 10 3.39 -4.72 -15.98
N ASP A 11 3.38 -4.16 -17.19
CA ASP A 11 2.67 -2.90 -17.46
C ASP A 11 1.16 -3.05 -17.29
N ARG A 12 0.60 -4.21 -17.67
CA ARG A 12 -0.81 -4.55 -17.40
C ARG A 12 -1.10 -4.60 -15.90
N ALA A 13 -0.25 -5.27 -15.12
CA ALA A 13 -0.41 -5.36 -13.67
C ALA A 13 -0.31 -3.98 -13.01
N ARG A 14 0.68 -3.17 -13.40
CA ARG A 14 0.87 -1.80 -12.92
C ARG A 14 -0.34 -0.92 -13.26
N ARG A 15 -0.87 -1.00 -14.48
CA ARG A 15 -2.06 -0.24 -14.89
C ARG A 15 -3.29 -0.62 -14.07
N LYS A 16 -3.53 -1.92 -13.88
CA LYS A 16 -4.64 -2.42 -13.06
C LYS A 16 -4.53 -1.95 -11.61
N ALA A 17 -3.34 -2.06 -11.02
CA ALA A 17 -3.08 -1.57 -9.67
C ALA A 17 -3.24 -0.05 -9.55
N LYS A 18 -2.77 0.71 -10.54
CA LYS A 18 -2.94 2.17 -10.56
C LYS A 18 -4.42 2.55 -10.59
N MET A 19 -5.21 1.91 -11.44
CA MET A 19 -6.66 2.11 -11.49
C MET A 19 -7.32 1.75 -10.16
N TYR A 20 -6.98 0.60 -9.56
CA TYR A 20 -7.50 0.25 -8.25
C TYR A 20 -7.14 1.30 -7.18
N TYR A 21 -5.86 1.69 -7.13
CA TYR A 21 -5.35 2.62 -6.12
C TYR A 21 -6.00 4.00 -6.19
N PHE A 22 -6.08 4.60 -7.39
CA PHE A 22 -6.60 5.97 -7.54
C PHE A 22 -8.09 6.07 -7.81
N SER A 23 -8.69 5.08 -8.48
CA SER A 23 -10.10 5.15 -8.87
C SER A 23 -11.04 4.42 -7.90
N TYR A 24 -10.55 3.40 -7.18
CA TYR A 24 -11.39 2.60 -6.27
C TYR A 24 -11.06 2.80 -4.79
N TRP A 25 -9.82 3.13 -4.45
CA TRP A 25 -9.40 3.27 -3.06
C TRP A 25 -9.26 4.73 -2.63
N SER A 26 -8.48 5.52 -3.35
CA SER A 26 -8.33 6.96 -3.09
C SER A 26 -9.71 7.66 -3.10
N GLY A 27 -9.96 8.47 -2.08
CA GLY A 27 -11.24 9.17 -1.88
C GLY A 27 -12.38 8.31 -1.30
N HIS A 28 -12.19 7.00 -1.24
CA HIS A 28 -13.16 6.02 -0.74
C HIS A 28 -12.62 5.28 0.51
N GLU A 29 -11.66 5.88 1.21
CA GLU A 29 -11.07 5.30 2.41
C GLU A 29 -12.08 5.31 3.56
N LYS A 30 -12.17 4.18 4.27
CA LYS A 30 -12.93 4.07 5.51
C LYS A 30 -12.03 4.35 6.72
N PRO A 31 -12.61 4.74 7.87
CA PRO A 31 -11.86 4.84 9.10
C PRO A 31 -11.18 3.52 9.46
N THR A 32 -9.91 3.59 9.84
CA THR A 32 -9.17 2.48 10.42
C THR A 32 -9.41 2.45 11.92
N PRO A 33 -9.98 1.36 12.49
CA PRO A 33 -10.30 1.28 13.91
C PRO A 33 -9.09 1.58 14.82
N ALA A 34 -7.90 1.07 14.47
CA ALA A 34 -6.67 1.28 15.23
C ALA A 34 -6.26 2.75 15.44
N PHE A 35 -6.69 3.65 14.54
CA PHE A 35 -6.38 5.09 14.66
C PHE A 35 -7.62 5.97 14.82
N LYS A 36 -8.82 5.38 14.75
CA LYS A 36 -10.11 6.10 14.74
C LYS A 36 -10.18 7.23 13.69
N GLN A 37 -9.44 7.08 12.59
CA GLN A 37 -9.38 8.04 11.48
C GLN A 37 -9.14 7.33 10.16
N LYS A 38 -9.37 8.00 9.03
CA LYS A 38 -9.04 7.47 7.70
C LYS A 38 -7.52 7.46 7.50
N ILE A 39 -7.01 6.41 6.86
CA ILE A 39 -5.65 6.39 6.32
C ILE A 39 -5.73 6.82 4.87
N LEU A 40 -5.19 8.00 4.53
CA LEU A 40 -5.31 8.57 3.20
C LEU A 40 -4.40 7.87 2.20
N VAL A 41 -4.95 7.60 1.01
CA VAL A 41 -4.24 7.01 -0.11
C VAL A 41 -3.82 8.15 -1.03
N THR A 42 -2.51 8.36 -1.16
CA THR A 42 -1.96 9.54 -1.85
C THR A 42 -1.03 9.18 -2.99
N ARG A 43 -0.75 10.18 -3.84
CA ARG A 43 0.26 10.05 -4.90
C ARG A 43 1.64 9.64 -4.37
N SER A 44 2.05 10.22 -3.24
CA SER A 44 3.33 9.88 -2.62
C SER A 44 3.40 8.42 -2.16
N GLY A 45 2.29 7.87 -1.63
CA GLY A 45 2.21 6.43 -1.31
C GLY A 45 2.31 5.54 -2.55
N TRP A 46 1.68 5.95 -3.66
CA TRP A 46 1.81 5.25 -4.93
C TRP A 46 3.24 5.28 -5.45
N ASP A 47 3.89 6.45 -5.45
CA ASP A 47 5.25 6.58 -5.95
C ASP A 47 6.23 5.74 -5.11
N HIS A 48 6.04 5.63 -3.80
CA HIS A 48 6.84 4.73 -2.96
C HIS A 48 6.60 3.24 -3.26
N LEU A 49 5.41 2.88 -3.73
CA LEU A 49 5.10 1.53 -4.15
C LEU A 49 5.86 1.13 -5.43
N ILE A 50 5.88 2.02 -6.43
CA ILE A 50 6.46 1.77 -7.76
C ILE A 50 7.95 2.12 -7.87
N ASN A 51 8.40 3.14 -7.13
CA ASN A 51 9.75 3.70 -7.16
C ASN A 51 10.33 3.76 -5.73
N PRO A 52 10.51 2.60 -5.08
CA PRO A 52 11.10 2.56 -3.74
C PRO A 52 12.58 2.97 -3.73
N PRO A 53 13.10 3.41 -2.56
CA PRO A 53 14.52 3.70 -2.39
C PRO A 53 15.43 2.50 -2.73
N HIS A 54 15.02 1.29 -2.33
CA HIS A 54 15.71 0.05 -2.69
C HIS A 54 15.08 -0.57 -3.93
N LYS A 55 15.90 -0.88 -4.93
CA LYS A 55 15.46 -1.43 -6.22
C LYS A 55 14.72 -2.75 -6.00
N ARG A 56 13.45 -2.79 -6.40
CA ARG A 56 12.62 -4.00 -6.41
C ARG A 56 12.57 -4.60 -7.81
N THR A 57 12.62 -5.91 -7.89
CA THR A 57 12.36 -6.66 -9.12
C THR A 57 10.92 -6.42 -9.61
N LYS A 58 10.68 -6.68 -10.90
CA LYS A 58 9.33 -6.59 -11.47
C LYS A 58 8.36 -7.58 -10.83
N VAL A 59 8.85 -8.75 -10.40
CA VAL A 59 8.05 -9.78 -9.75
C VAL A 59 7.55 -9.29 -8.39
N GLU A 60 8.46 -8.80 -7.53
CA GLU A 60 8.09 -8.26 -6.21
C GLU A 60 7.11 -7.09 -6.32
N GLN A 61 7.30 -6.20 -7.29
CA GLN A 61 6.36 -5.10 -7.53
C GLN A 61 4.97 -5.63 -7.94
N MET A 62 4.92 -6.64 -8.82
CA MET A 62 3.65 -7.27 -9.22
C MET A 62 2.95 -7.97 -8.06
N GLU A 63 3.68 -8.58 -7.14
CA GLU A 63 3.09 -9.16 -5.93
C GLU A 63 2.45 -8.09 -5.06
N ARG A 64 3.16 -6.98 -4.83
CA ARG A 64 2.63 -5.83 -4.09
C ARG A 64 1.38 -5.25 -4.75
N PHE A 65 1.39 -5.12 -6.08
CA PHE A 65 0.22 -4.69 -6.86
C PHE A 65 -0.97 -5.62 -6.63
N ALA A 66 -0.75 -6.93 -6.61
CA ALA A 66 -1.80 -7.92 -6.44
C ALA A 66 -2.44 -7.89 -5.03
N ILE A 67 -1.69 -7.48 -4.00
CA ILE A 67 -2.18 -7.47 -2.61
C ILE A 67 -2.73 -6.11 -2.15
N LEU A 68 -2.86 -5.12 -3.03
CA LEU A 68 -3.49 -3.83 -2.69
C LEU A 68 -4.92 -3.97 -2.10
N PRO A 69 -5.80 -4.84 -2.63
CA PRO A 69 -7.12 -5.05 -2.02
C PRO A 69 -7.05 -5.65 -0.62
N LEU A 70 -6.08 -6.53 -0.38
CA LEU A 70 -5.86 -7.12 0.94
C LEU A 70 -5.34 -6.09 1.93
N ALA A 71 -4.45 -5.19 1.50
CA ALA A 71 -3.98 -4.08 2.33
C ALA A 71 -5.13 -3.15 2.73
N ARG A 72 -6.03 -2.81 1.79
CA ARG A 72 -7.24 -2.05 2.11
C ARG A 72 -8.06 -2.75 3.18
N LYS A 73 -8.39 -4.03 2.96
CA LYS A 73 -9.18 -4.80 3.92
C LYS A 73 -8.52 -4.83 5.31
N MET A 74 -7.22 -5.07 5.38
CA MET A 74 -6.46 -5.04 6.63
C MET A 74 -6.58 -3.70 7.34
N LEU A 75 -6.37 -2.58 6.63
CA LEU A 75 -6.46 -1.25 7.24
C LEU A 75 -7.90 -0.90 7.66
N GLU A 76 -8.92 -1.38 6.98
CA GLU A 76 -10.32 -1.13 7.34
C GLU A 76 -10.80 -1.97 8.54
N THR A 77 -10.15 -3.09 8.83
CA THR A 77 -10.55 -4.01 9.92
C THR A 77 -9.62 -4.01 11.12
N ALA A 78 -8.38 -3.54 11.00
CA ALA A 78 -7.39 -3.65 12.05
C ALA A 78 -7.73 -2.78 13.28
N GLN A 79 -7.75 -3.41 14.45
CA GLN A 79 -7.93 -2.75 15.75
C GLN A 79 -6.62 -2.25 16.36
N THR A 80 -5.49 -2.83 15.99
CA THR A 80 -4.16 -2.46 16.48
C THR A 80 -3.12 -2.52 15.36
N PHE A 81 -2.09 -1.69 15.45
CA PHE A 81 -0.84 -1.87 14.72
C PHE A 81 0.13 -2.69 15.58
N GLN A 82 1.01 -3.46 14.94
CA GLN A 82 1.93 -4.37 15.64
C GLN A 82 3.30 -3.74 15.84
N GLU A 83 3.70 -2.81 14.98
CA GLU A 83 5.00 -2.15 15.08
C GLU A 83 4.85 -0.63 14.95
N HIS A 84 5.69 0.09 15.69
CA HIS A 84 5.84 1.54 15.60
C HIS A 84 7.31 1.91 15.56
N ARG A 85 7.68 2.79 14.64
CA ARG A 85 9.02 3.37 14.51
C ARG A 85 8.90 4.87 14.29
N LYS A 86 9.82 5.64 14.86
CA LYS A 86 10.02 7.06 14.55
C LYS A 86 11.40 7.27 13.94
N ASP A 87 11.51 8.20 12.99
CA ASP A 87 12.79 8.77 12.54
C ASP A 87 12.68 10.30 12.41
N LYS A 88 13.67 10.94 11.78
CA LYS A 88 13.70 12.40 11.56
C LYS A 88 12.60 12.90 10.61
N ILE A 89 12.03 12.02 9.79
CA ILE A 89 11.06 12.33 8.73
C ILE A 89 9.63 12.09 9.20
N GLY A 90 9.42 11.18 10.15
CA GLY A 90 8.13 11.01 10.82
C GLY A 90 7.97 9.70 11.57
N HIS A 91 6.71 9.28 11.68
CA HIS A 91 6.29 8.04 12.33
C HIS A 91 5.82 7.04 11.31
N TYR A 92 6.14 5.78 11.56
CA TYR A 92 5.78 4.63 10.75
C TYR A 92 5.11 3.59 11.63
N PHE A 93 3.99 3.08 11.16
CA PHE A 93 3.18 2.08 11.84
C PHE A 93 3.03 0.90 10.90
N ALA A 94 3.21 -0.32 11.41
CA ALA A 94 3.02 -1.51 10.61
C ALA A 94 1.86 -2.36 11.13
N PHE A 95 1.01 -2.76 10.19
CA PHE A 95 -0.05 -3.73 10.39
C PHE A 95 0.41 -5.03 9.75
N SER A 96 0.53 -6.10 10.53
CA SER A 96 0.97 -7.41 10.07
C SER A 96 -0.11 -8.43 10.42
N GLY A 97 -0.48 -9.28 9.46
CA GLY A 97 -1.50 -10.29 9.69
C GLY A 97 -1.73 -11.21 8.50
N TYR A 98 -2.44 -12.30 8.76
CA TYR A 98 -2.90 -13.24 7.74
C TYR A 98 -4.23 -12.77 7.16
N ILE A 99 -4.27 -12.52 5.85
CA ILE A 99 -5.47 -12.10 5.14
C ILE A 99 -5.51 -12.69 3.74
N GLY A 100 -6.63 -13.33 3.38
CA GLY A 100 -6.76 -14.00 2.08
C GLY A 100 -5.71 -15.08 1.84
N GLY A 101 -5.34 -15.85 2.87
CA GLY A 101 -4.35 -16.91 2.80
C GLY A 101 -2.89 -16.44 2.71
N ARG A 102 -2.62 -15.14 2.87
CA ARG A 102 -1.26 -14.58 2.82
C ARG A 102 -0.95 -13.81 4.09
N LYS A 103 0.26 -13.98 4.61
CA LYS A 103 0.80 -13.07 5.62
C LYS A 103 1.26 -11.80 4.91
N ILE A 104 0.69 -10.65 5.26
CA ILE A 104 1.10 -9.37 4.69
C ILE A 104 1.46 -8.38 5.79
N LYS A 105 2.27 -7.40 5.43
CA LYS A 105 2.58 -6.22 6.25
C LYS A 105 2.26 -4.95 5.48
N VAL A 106 1.44 -4.08 6.06
CA VAL A 106 1.07 -2.77 5.52
C VAL A 106 1.71 -1.69 6.37
N VAL A 107 2.38 -0.75 5.71
CA VAL A 107 3.09 0.36 6.35
C VAL A 107 2.32 1.65 6.14
N VAL A 108 2.08 2.34 7.24
CA VAL A 108 1.38 3.63 7.32
C VAL A 108 2.37 4.64 7.87
N ARG A 109 2.37 5.86 7.32
CA ARG A 109 3.23 6.94 7.79
C ARG A 109 2.43 8.14 8.30
N SER A 110 3.05 8.95 9.14
CA SER A 110 2.53 10.23 9.61
C SER A 110 3.68 11.18 9.95
N LYS A 111 3.44 12.50 9.93
CA LYS A 111 4.44 13.49 10.36
C LYS A 111 4.68 13.43 11.88
N ASN A 112 3.62 13.24 12.66
CA ASN A 112 3.65 13.08 14.12
C ASN A 112 2.78 11.87 14.53
N PHE A 113 2.84 11.45 15.79
CA PHE A 113 2.17 10.22 16.24
C PHE A 113 0.64 10.25 16.02
N GLU A 114 -0.01 11.36 16.36
CA GLU A 114 -1.47 11.49 16.36
C GLU A 114 -2.07 11.99 15.04
N GLY A 115 -1.29 12.71 14.23
CA GLY A 115 -1.76 13.40 13.04
C GLY A 115 -2.13 12.48 11.88
N GLN A 116 -2.47 13.11 10.75
CA GLN A 116 -3.04 12.43 9.59
C GLN A 116 -2.18 11.25 9.13
N LYS A 117 -2.83 10.08 9.05
CA LYS A 117 -2.21 8.84 8.59
C LYS A 117 -2.28 8.73 7.07
N TYR A 118 -1.20 8.23 6.47
CA TYR A 118 -1.07 8.02 5.04
C TYR A 118 -0.59 6.60 4.74
N PHE A 119 -1.22 5.94 3.78
CA PHE A 119 -0.69 4.69 3.24
C PHE A 119 0.70 4.94 2.64
N TYR A 120 1.67 4.08 2.96
CA TYR A 120 3.06 4.26 2.51
C TYR A 120 3.59 3.07 1.72
N SER A 121 3.36 1.84 2.18
CA SER A 121 3.87 0.63 1.51
C SER A 121 3.10 -0.61 1.94
N LEU A 122 3.29 -1.72 1.23
CA LEU A 122 2.79 -3.03 1.62
C LEU A 122 3.74 -4.13 1.14
N MET A 123 3.76 -5.28 1.84
CA MET A 123 4.57 -6.45 1.51
C MET A 123 3.93 -7.77 1.86
N VAL A 124 4.24 -8.80 1.07
CA VAL A 124 4.03 -10.20 1.47
C VAL A 124 5.18 -10.56 2.42
N LEU A 125 4.84 -11.25 3.51
CA LEU A 125 5.79 -11.86 4.42
C LEU A 125 5.78 -13.37 4.10
N TRP A 126 6.92 -13.90 3.68
CA TRP A 126 7.12 -15.33 3.43
C TRP A 126 7.60 -16.02 4.70
#